data_AF-A0AAE0TMQ4-F1
#
_entry.id   AF-A0AAE0TMQ4-F1
#
_cell.length_a   1.000
_cell.length_b   1.000
_cell.length_c   1.000
_cell.angle_alpha   90.00
_cell.angle_beta   90.00
_cell.angle_gamma   90.00
#
_symmetry.space_group_name_H-M   'P 1'
#
loop_
_entity.id
_entity.type
_entity.pdbx_description
1 polymer ?
#
loop_
_entity_poly.entity_id
_entity_poly.type
_entity_poly.pdbx_seq_one_letter_code
_entity_poly.pdbx_strand_id
1 'polypeptide(L)'
;MSSVYVSEKELPASAVLHIAFSPHQRNMLAVASSAGHLFFYDLALKTSEGPRLVTRAHKMICRQDLLVLYLAWHPTKADTVAVTLSDGRVCLCTSTVASRNRLWLHHGSEVSTFRTAKHTLEPWVLAFMDGANGEQGGRVLSGGDDMVMQLSQVVTKDDKEVGETLWRDSRVHQAGVTALLPLGTDLVLTGSYDDHIRLVSTPTSGRRVALAELDLDGGVWRLQVLQDTADTDADADADASMTVPSGEIISRIITILASCMHAGTRIVRLTRQRPQDNSTDDDQWLFEVVGKFEEHESMNYGSDVQPTAEESSVKTIVSTSFYDRKLCLWRYDLKDAVLG
;
A
#
# COMPACT_ATOMS: atom_id res chain seq x y z
N MET A 1 -47.93 23.32 9.89
CA MET A 1 -47.27 22.75 8.70
C MET A 1 -45.79 22.82 8.94
N SER A 2 -45.14 21.67 9.14
CA SER A 2 -43.68 21.57 9.28
C SER A 2 -43.06 21.68 7.90
N SER A 3 -42.36 22.78 7.64
CA SER A 3 -41.59 22.99 6.42
C SER A 3 -40.43 22.00 6.38
N VAL A 4 -40.48 21.04 5.47
CA VAL A 4 -39.33 20.16 5.16
C VAL A 4 -38.45 20.92 4.18
N TYR A 5 -37.23 21.22 4.58
CA TYR A 5 -36.21 21.80 3.71
C TYR A 5 -35.38 20.65 3.12
N VAL A 6 -35.55 20.38 1.82
CA VAL A 6 -34.69 19.46 1.08
C VAL A 6 -33.55 20.29 0.49
N SER A 7 -32.32 19.96 0.86
CA SER A 7 -31.11 20.50 0.25
C SER A 7 -30.52 19.40 -0.63
N GLU A 8 -30.54 19.61 -1.94
CA GLU A 8 -29.87 18.74 -2.91
C GLU A 8 -28.43 19.24 -3.05
N LYS A 9 -27.48 18.49 -2.48
CA LYS A 9 -26.06 18.70 -2.77
C LYS A 9 -25.73 17.87 -4.01
N GLU A 10 -25.23 18.50 -5.08
CA GLU A 10 -24.74 17.77 -6.24
C GLU A 10 -23.72 16.72 -5.79
N LEU A 11 -24.00 15.46 -6.14
CA LEU A 11 -23.07 14.37 -5.91
C LEU A 11 -21.84 14.57 -6.81
N PRO A 12 -20.64 14.23 -6.34
CA PRO A 12 -19.45 14.29 -7.18
C PRO A 12 -19.63 13.41 -8.43
N ALA A 13 -19.05 13.83 -9.55
CA ALA A 13 -19.17 13.16 -10.85
C ALA A 13 -18.63 11.71 -10.87
N SER A 14 -17.84 11.32 -9.87
CA SER A 14 -17.31 9.98 -9.70
C SER A 14 -16.93 9.71 -8.24
N ALA A 15 -16.87 8.43 -7.86
CA ALA A 15 -16.36 7.99 -6.57
C ALA A 15 -14.83 8.04 -6.55
N VAL A 16 -14.27 8.26 -5.36
CA VAL A 16 -12.83 8.20 -5.07
C VAL A 16 -12.48 6.79 -4.62
N LEU A 17 -11.66 6.09 -5.39
CA LEU A 17 -11.27 4.71 -5.12
C LEU A 17 -9.91 4.61 -4.43
N HIS A 18 -8.97 5.48 -4.81
CA HIS A 18 -7.67 5.56 -4.16
C HIS A 18 -7.12 6.98 -4.19
N ILE A 19 -6.31 7.34 -3.21
CA ILE A 19 -5.61 8.63 -3.16
C ILE A 19 -4.15 8.39 -2.78
N ALA A 20 -3.23 9.14 -3.39
CA ALA A 20 -1.83 9.11 -2.98
C ALA A 20 -1.14 10.45 -3.25
N PHE A 21 -0.42 10.95 -2.25
CA PHE A 21 0.49 12.07 -2.45
C PHE A 21 1.69 11.65 -3.29
N SER A 22 2.16 12.55 -4.14
CA SER A 22 3.35 12.32 -4.94
C SER A 22 4.61 12.38 -4.08
N PRO A 23 5.49 11.36 -4.13
CA PRO A 23 6.79 11.44 -3.49
C PRO A 23 7.72 12.43 -4.21
N HIS A 24 7.41 12.77 -5.47
CA HIS A 24 8.20 13.68 -6.31
C HIS A 24 7.81 15.14 -6.15
N GLN A 25 6.61 15.41 -5.64
CA GLN A 25 6.10 16.77 -5.47
C GLN A 25 5.23 16.87 -4.21
N ARG A 26 5.79 17.49 -3.17
CA ARG A 26 5.28 17.56 -1.77
C ARG A 26 3.80 17.90 -1.58
N ASN A 27 3.18 18.62 -2.52
CA ASN A 27 1.79 19.09 -2.41
C ASN A 27 0.86 18.50 -3.48
N MET A 28 1.35 17.61 -4.33
CA MET A 28 0.55 17.01 -5.39
C MET A 28 -0.16 15.77 -4.87
N LEU A 29 -1.49 15.78 -4.91
CA LEU A 29 -2.34 14.64 -4.60
C LEU A 29 -2.91 14.07 -5.91
N ALA A 30 -2.73 12.77 -6.14
CA ALA A 30 -3.42 12.04 -7.19
C ALA A 30 -4.61 11.27 -6.61
N VAL A 31 -5.68 11.18 -7.39
CA VAL A 31 -6.93 10.52 -7.02
C VAL A 31 -7.37 9.61 -8.17
N ALA A 32 -7.49 8.31 -7.89
CA ALA A 32 -8.10 7.34 -8.77
C ALA A 32 -9.62 7.36 -8.60
N SER A 33 -10.34 7.27 -9.72
CA SER A 33 -11.79 7.46 -9.76
C SER A 33 -12.55 6.34 -10.44
N SER A 34 -13.84 6.27 -10.13
CA SER A 34 -14.80 5.34 -10.74
C SER A 34 -15.25 5.72 -12.16
N ALA A 35 -14.58 6.68 -12.82
CA ALA A 35 -14.94 7.16 -14.15
C ALA A 35 -13.76 7.06 -15.13
N GLY A 36 -12.80 6.19 -14.86
CA GLY A 36 -11.63 5.96 -15.73
C GLY A 36 -10.57 7.07 -15.72
N HIS A 37 -10.62 7.98 -14.74
CA HIS A 37 -9.72 9.13 -14.64
C HIS A 37 -8.78 9.07 -13.43
N LEU A 38 -7.60 9.65 -13.59
CA LEU A 38 -6.80 10.20 -12.50
C LEU A 38 -7.03 11.71 -12.40
N PHE A 39 -7.36 12.20 -11.21
CA PHE A 39 -7.43 13.63 -10.90
C PHE A 39 -6.19 14.05 -10.13
N PHE A 40 -5.66 15.22 -10.46
CA PHE A 40 -4.48 15.79 -9.81
C PHE A 40 -4.83 17.12 -9.14
N TYR A 41 -4.55 17.19 -7.84
CA TYR A 41 -4.80 18.35 -6.99
C TYR A 41 -3.48 18.89 -6.45
N ASP A 42 -3.46 20.19 -6.21
CA ASP A 42 -2.40 20.89 -5.51
C ASP A 42 -2.91 21.34 -4.14
N LEU A 43 -2.21 20.94 -3.07
CA LEU A 43 -2.53 21.32 -1.70
C LEU A 43 -1.99 22.73 -1.42
N ALA A 44 -2.88 23.72 -1.53
CA ALA A 44 -2.57 25.11 -1.24
C ALA A 44 -2.68 25.35 0.28
N LEU A 45 -1.55 25.34 0.98
CA LEU A 45 -1.49 25.48 2.45
C LEU A 45 -1.67 26.91 2.96
N LYS A 46 -1.26 27.91 2.16
CA LYS A 46 -1.25 29.33 2.54
C LYS A 46 -2.30 30.10 1.73
N THR A 47 -3.56 29.97 2.11
CA THR A 47 -4.64 30.81 1.58
C THR A 47 -5.32 31.59 2.70
N SER A 48 -5.99 32.69 2.36
CA SER A 48 -6.75 33.51 3.31
C SER A 48 -7.87 32.74 4.03
N GLU A 49 -8.36 31.66 3.44
CA GLU A 49 -9.46 30.83 3.95
C GLU A 49 -8.96 29.52 4.59
N GLY A 50 -7.64 29.33 4.70
CA GLY A 50 -7.00 28.11 5.20
C GLY A 50 -6.54 27.14 4.10
N PRO A 51 -6.04 25.95 4.47
CA PRO A 51 -5.57 24.95 3.51
C PRO A 51 -6.71 24.45 2.62
N ARG A 52 -6.47 24.33 1.31
CA ARG A 52 -7.44 23.75 0.37
C ARG A 52 -6.78 22.96 -0.76
N LEU A 53 -7.50 21.95 -1.25
CA LEU A 53 -7.12 21.22 -2.46
C LEU A 53 -7.63 21.98 -3.69
N VAL A 54 -6.74 22.24 -4.64
CA VAL A 54 -7.08 22.92 -5.89
C VAL A 54 -6.89 21.96 -7.06
N THR A 55 -7.97 21.64 -7.78
CA THR A 55 -7.90 20.81 -8.99
C THR A 55 -7.01 21.48 -10.03
N ARG A 56 -6.01 20.75 -10.54
CA ARG A 56 -5.08 21.25 -11.56
C ARG A 56 -5.29 20.58 -12.91
N ALA A 57 -5.51 19.27 -12.91
CA ALA A 57 -5.70 18.50 -14.11
C ALA A 57 -6.48 17.21 -13.81
N HIS A 58 -7.05 16.63 -14.86
CA HIS A 58 -7.47 15.24 -14.87
C HIS A 58 -6.94 14.58 -16.14
N LYS A 59 -6.66 13.29 -16.07
CA LYS A 59 -6.17 12.48 -17.19
C LYS A 59 -7.04 11.24 -17.31
N MET A 60 -7.62 11.04 -18.49
CA MET A 60 -8.35 9.83 -18.81
C MET A 60 -7.35 8.69 -19.03
N ILE A 61 -7.44 7.66 -18.21
CA ILE A 61 -6.54 6.49 -18.25
C ILE A 61 -7.19 5.34 -19.01
N CYS A 62 -8.49 5.17 -18.82
CA CYS A 62 -9.27 4.14 -19.48
C CYS A 62 -10.66 4.69 -19.85
N ARG A 63 -11.50 3.85 -20.45
CA ARG A 63 -12.88 4.21 -20.79
C ARG A 63 -13.66 4.55 -19.51
N GLN A 64 -14.66 5.41 -19.63
CA GLN A 64 -15.43 5.91 -18.48
C GLN A 64 -16.28 4.85 -17.76
N ASP A 65 -16.54 3.71 -18.41
CA ASP A 65 -17.21 2.55 -17.81
C ASP A 65 -16.26 1.64 -17.00
N LEU A 66 -14.96 1.92 -17.03
CA LEU A 66 -13.95 1.21 -16.25
C LEU A 66 -13.49 2.05 -15.06
N LEU A 67 -13.17 1.37 -13.98
CA LEU A 67 -12.68 1.98 -12.75
C LEU A 67 -11.15 2.02 -12.78
N VAL A 68 -10.56 3.10 -12.26
CA VAL A 68 -9.17 3.09 -11.81
C VAL A 68 -9.19 2.72 -10.34
N LEU A 69 -8.80 1.50 -10.00
CA LEU A 69 -8.98 0.93 -8.66
C LEU A 69 -7.90 1.42 -7.70
N TYR A 70 -6.65 1.36 -8.12
CA TYR A 70 -5.48 1.71 -7.32
C TYR A 70 -4.49 2.54 -8.15
N LEU A 71 -3.68 3.36 -7.47
CA LEU A 71 -2.56 4.06 -8.08
C LEU A 71 -1.34 4.03 -7.16
N ALA A 72 -0.15 3.83 -7.74
CA ALA A 72 1.12 4.04 -7.05
C ALA A 72 2.05 4.88 -7.92
N TRP A 73 2.76 5.81 -7.30
CA TRP A 73 3.81 6.57 -7.95
C TRP A 73 5.04 5.68 -8.16
N HIS A 74 5.66 5.75 -9.34
CA HIS A 74 6.96 5.11 -9.52
C HIS A 74 7.96 5.72 -8.52
N PRO A 75 8.80 4.93 -7.82
CA PRO A 75 9.64 5.44 -6.74
C PRO A 75 10.64 6.52 -7.20
N THR A 76 11.18 6.39 -8.42
CA THR A 76 12.21 7.30 -8.96
C THR A 76 11.80 8.13 -10.19
N LYS A 77 10.72 7.77 -10.89
CA LYS A 77 10.30 8.39 -12.16
C LYS A 77 9.07 9.27 -11.95
N ALA A 78 9.27 10.58 -11.87
CA ALA A 78 8.20 11.55 -11.57
C ALA A 78 7.10 11.62 -12.65
N ASP A 79 7.39 11.17 -13.86
CA ASP A 79 6.48 11.11 -14.99
C ASP A 79 5.67 9.83 -15.06
N THR A 80 5.87 8.88 -14.14
CA THR A 80 5.31 7.52 -14.23
C THR A 80 4.48 7.16 -13.01
N VAL A 81 3.27 6.64 -13.25
CA VAL A 81 2.40 6.05 -12.23
C VAL A 81 1.96 4.66 -12.68
N ALA A 82 1.88 3.71 -11.75
CA ALA A 82 1.22 2.43 -11.99
C ALA A 82 -0.23 2.50 -11.54
N VAL A 83 -1.12 1.84 -12.27
CA VAL A 83 -2.55 1.76 -11.98
C VAL A 83 -3.07 0.34 -12.16
N THR A 84 -4.14 0.02 -11.43
CA THR A 84 -4.97 -1.17 -11.70
C THR A 84 -6.36 -0.75 -12.17
N LEU A 85 -6.93 -1.52 -13.09
CA LEU A 85 -8.22 -1.23 -13.72
C LEU A 85 -9.22 -2.35 -13.45
N SER A 86 -10.51 -2.03 -13.43
CA SER A 86 -11.58 -3.01 -13.16
C SER A 86 -11.74 -4.11 -14.21
N ASP A 87 -11.05 -4.05 -15.34
CA ASP A 87 -11.05 -5.13 -16.35
C ASP A 87 -9.84 -6.08 -16.23
N GLY A 88 -9.19 -6.08 -15.06
CA GLY A 88 -8.06 -6.93 -14.75
C GLY A 88 -6.71 -6.35 -15.15
N ARG A 89 -6.65 -5.24 -15.90
CA ARG A 89 -5.37 -4.70 -16.37
C ARG A 89 -4.55 -4.06 -15.25
N VAL A 90 -3.25 -4.32 -15.28
CA VAL A 90 -2.22 -3.57 -14.55
C VAL A 90 -1.44 -2.77 -15.59
N CYS A 91 -1.32 -1.46 -15.39
CA CYS A 91 -0.74 -0.56 -16.37
C CYS A 91 0.27 0.39 -15.75
N LEU A 92 1.31 0.73 -16.53
CA LEU A 92 2.13 1.92 -16.31
C LEU A 92 1.59 3.04 -17.19
N CYS A 93 1.34 4.19 -16.58
CA CYS A 93 0.93 5.41 -17.25
C CYS A 93 2.08 6.41 -17.18
N THR A 94 2.52 6.88 -18.33
CA THR A 94 3.62 7.85 -18.44
C THR A 94 3.08 9.16 -18.97
N SER A 95 3.29 10.23 -18.22
CA SER A 95 2.92 11.59 -18.62
C SER A 95 4.03 12.22 -19.44
N THR A 96 3.82 12.39 -20.74
CA THR A 96 4.72 13.13 -21.62
C THR A 96 4.30 14.59 -21.68
N VAL A 97 5.29 15.48 -21.63
CA VAL A 97 5.06 16.89 -21.28
C VAL A 97 5.85 17.83 -22.18
N ALA A 98 5.20 18.94 -22.57
CA ALA A 98 5.82 20.08 -23.22
C ALA A 98 6.62 21.01 -22.27
N SER A 99 6.41 20.94 -20.94
CA SER A 99 7.11 21.74 -19.91
C SER A 99 7.63 20.91 -18.70
N ARG A 100 8.94 20.69 -18.59
CA ARG A 100 9.60 19.75 -17.64
C ARG A 100 9.16 19.81 -16.15
N ASN A 101 8.59 20.91 -15.67
CA ASN A 101 8.30 21.11 -14.24
C ASN A 101 6.82 20.89 -13.82
N ARG A 102 5.92 20.49 -14.72
CA ARG A 102 4.49 20.30 -14.39
C ARG A 102 3.91 19.03 -15.01
N LEU A 103 4.62 17.91 -14.83
CA LEU A 103 4.37 16.68 -15.57
C LEU A 103 2.88 16.29 -15.58
N TRP A 104 2.30 16.10 -14.40
CA TRP A 104 0.89 15.70 -14.28
C TRP A 104 -0.09 16.86 -14.11
N LEU A 105 0.41 18.06 -13.77
CA LEU A 105 -0.40 19.23 -13.41
C LEU A 105 -0.72 20.16 -14.58
N HIS A 106 -0.19 19.90 -15.77
CA HIS A 106 -0.44 20.71 -16.96
C HIS A 106 -1.59 20.11 -17.79
N HIS A 107 -2.48 20.97 -18.29
CA HIS A 107 -3.65 20.54 -19.06
C HIS A 107 -3.23 19.83 -20.36
N GLY A 108 -2.21 20.35 -21.05
CA GLY A 108 -1.66 19.78 -22.29
C GLY A 108 -0.69 18.60 -22.11
N SER A 109 -0.51 18.06 -20.90
CA SER A 109 0.24 16.80 -20.76
C SER A 109 -0.53 15.64 -21.36
N GLU A 110 0.13 14.82 -22.15
CA GLU A 110 -0.44 13.59 -22.70
C GLU A 110 -0.07 12.41 -21.81
N VAL A 111 -0.89 11.37 -21.82
CA VAL A 111 -0.63 10.15 -21.03
C VAL A 111 -0.64 8.96 -21.97
N SER A 112 0.50 8.29 -22.07
CA SER A 112 0.58 6.95 -22.66
C SER A 112 0.29 5.92 -21.57
N THR A 113 -0.37 4.83 -21.95
CA THR A 113 -0.69 3.72 -21.03
C THR A 113 -0.16 2.42 -21.60
N PHE A 114 0.70 1.75 -20.84
CA PHE A 114 1.32 0.49 -21.19
C PHE A 114 0.85 -0.61 -20.25
N ARG A 115 0.35 -1.75 -20.78
CA ARG A 115 -0.10 -2.87 -19.97
C ARG A 115 1.08 -3.76 -19.57
N THR A 116 1.36 -3.85 -18.28
CA THR A 116 2.42 -4.71 -17.72
C THR A 116 1.94 -6.12 -17.42
N ALA A 117 0.71 -6.25 -16.92
CA ALA A 117 0.12 -7.53 -16.55
C ALA A 117 -1.42 -7.52 -16.68
N LYS A 118 -2.04 -8.68 -16.47
CA LYS A 118 -3.51 -8.83 -16.45
C LYS A 118 -3.98 -9.93 -15.49
N HIS A 119 -4.89 -9.57 -14.61
CA HIS A 119 -5.69 -10.46 -13.77
C HIS A 119 -6.98 -10.90 -14.50
N THR A 120 -7.58 -11.97 -14.00
CA THR A 120 -8.88 -12.46 -14.51
C THR A 120 -10.07 -11.75 -13.86
N LEU A 121 -9.86 -11.16 -12.68
CA LEU A 121 -10.79 -10.29 -11.93
C LEU A 121 -10.08 -8.98 -11.55
N GLU A 122 -10.78 -8.11 -10.83
CA GLU A 122 -10.33 -6.81 -10.36
C GLU A 122 -9.03 -6.92 -9.53
N PRO A 123 -7.92 -6.25 -9.94
CA PRO A 123 -6.74 -6.13 -9.13
C PRO A 123 -6.86 -4.91 -8.20
N TRP A 124 -7.03 -5.16 -6.90
CA TRP A 124 -7.26 -4.13 -5.90
C TRP A 124 -6.00 -3.38 -5.47
N VAL A 125 -4.84 -3.97 -5.70
CA VAL A 125 -3.58 -3.44 -5.17
C VAL A 125 -2.42 -3.71 -6.10
N LEU A 126 -1.46 -2.78 -6.08
CA LEU A 126 -0.16 -2.93 -6.71
C LEU A 126 0.91 -2.27 -5.85
N ALA A 127 2.15 -2.74 -6.01
CA ALA A 127 3.33 -2.12 -5.42
C ALA A 127 4.51 -2.21 -6.40
N PHE A 128 5.41 -1.23 -6.33
CA PHE A 128 6.69 -1.32 -7.02
C PHE A 128 7.66 -2.18 -6.20
N MET A 129 8.45 -3.00 -6.88
CA MET A 129 9.58 -3.73 -6.31
C MET A 129 10.84 -3.38 -7.09
N ASP A 130 11.98 -3.52 -6.42
CA ASP A 130 13.28 -3.30 -7.04
C ASP A 130 13.57 -4.37 -8.11
N GLY A 131 14.25 -3.95 -9.17
CA GLY A 131 14.72 -4.81 -10.24
C GLY A 131 15.89 -5.68 -9.80
N ALA A 132 16.18 -6.73 -10.60
CA ALA A 132 17.27 -7.67 -10.31
C ALA A 132 18.65 -7.00 -10.15
N ASN A 133 18.83 -5.85 -10.79
CA ASN A 133 20.07 -5.08 -10.82
C ASN A 133 20.08 -3.93 -9.79
N GLY A 134 19.15 -3.93 -8.82
CA GLY A 134 18.98 -2.84 -7.86
C GLY A 134 18.30 -1.59 -8.45
N GLU A 135 17.70 -1.69 -9.64
CA GLU A 135 16.92 -0.58 -10.21
C GLU A 135 15.64 -0.40 -9.38
N GLN A 136 15.52 0.72 -8.67
CA GLN A 136 14.33 1.01 -7.87
C GLN A 136 13.07 1.09 -8.73
N GLY A 137 12.08 0.26 -8.41
CA GLY A 137 10.82 0.19 -9.13
C GLY A 137 10.88 -0.42 -10.53
N GLY A 138 11.90 -1.23 -10.82
CA GLY A 138 11.99 -1.97 -12.10
C GLY A 138 10.91 -3.05 -12.29
N ARG A 139 10.16 -3.41 -11.23
CA ARG A 139 9.14 -4.46 -11.25
C ARG A 139 7.83 -3.98 -10.61
N VAL A 140 6.71 -4.54 -11.07
CA VAL A 140 5.36 -4.26 -10.59
C VAL A 140 4.75 -5.54 -10.03
N LEU A 141 4.52 -5.55 -8.71
CA LEU A 141 3.77 -6.56 -8.00
C LEU A 141 2.28 -6.16 -7.97
N SER A 142 1.38 -7.13 -8.17
CA SER A 142 -0.06 -6.89 -8.19
C SER A 142 -0.85 -8.04 -7.56
N GLY A 143 -1.98 -7.70 -6.95
CA GLY A 143 -2.89 -8.60 -6.26
C GLY A 143 -4.35 -8.32 -6.66
N GLY A 144 -5.18 -9.35 -6.74
CA GLY A 144 -6.58 -9.19 -7.15
C GLY A 144 -7.55 -10.23 -6.62
N ASP A 145 -8.83 -10.05 -6.95
CA ASP A 145 -9.95 -10.92 -6.54
C ASP A 145 -9.86 -12.34 -7.08
N ASP A 146 -9.04 -12.57 -8.11
CA ASP A 146 -8.75 -13.89 -8.63
C ASP A 146 -7.79 -14.70 -7.75
N MET A 147 -7.58 -14.27 -6.50
CA MET A 147 -6.65 -14.86 -5.53
C MET A 147 -5.19 -14.84 -6.01
N VAL A 148 -4.91 -14.11 -7.10
CA VAL A 148 -3.60 -14.09 -7.72
C VAL A 148 -2.77 -12.97 -7.14
N MET A 149 -1.54 -13.31 -6.79
CA MET A 149 -0.43 -12.38 -6.67
C MET A 149 0.55 -12.64 -7.83
N GLN A 150 0.98 -11.59 -8.52
CA GLN A 150 1.92 -11.74 -9.64
C GLN A 150 2.92 -10.59 -9.71
N LEU A 151 4.14 -10.91 -10.15
CA LEU A 151 5.22 -9.95 -10.39
C LEU A 151 5.47 -9.84 -11.89
N SER A 152 5.52 -8.60 -12.37
CA SER A 152 5.76 -8.28 -13.77
C SER A 152 6.86 -7.25 -13.93
N GLN A 153 7.44 -7.17 -15.11
CA GLN A 153 8.41 -6.15 -15.49
C GLN A 153 8.17 -5.70 -16.93
N VAL A 154 8.66 -4.51 -17.28
CA VAL A 154 8.71 -4.06 -18.67
C VAL A 154 10.11 -4.35 -19.21
N VAL A 155 10.16 -5.03 -20.36
CA VAL A 155 11.40 -5.34 -21.07
C VAL A 155 11.31 -4.87 -22.51
N THR A 156 12.44 -4.44 -23.07
CA THR A 156 12.53 -4.13 -24.49
C THR A 156 12.95 -5.38 -25.26
N LYS A 157 12.07 -5.87 -26.14
CA LYS A 157 12.33 -6.98 -27.07
C LYS A 157 12.09 -6.48 -28.49
N ASP A 158 13.08 -6.61 -29.38
CA ASP A 158 13.01 -6.16 -30.78
C ASP A 158 12.53 -4.70 -30.93
N ASP A 159 13.15 -3.78 -30.17
CA ASP A 159 12.81 -2.35 -30.08
C ASP A 159 11.35 -2.04 -29.66
N LYS A 160 10.67 -3.01 -29.04
CA LYS A 160 9.32 -2.85 -28.49
C LYS A 160 9.29 -3.17 -27.00
N GLU A 161 8.60 -2.33 -26.26
CA GLU A 161 8.30 -2.60 -24.85
C GLU A 161 7.26 -3.73 -24.75
N VAL A 162 7.55 -4.72 -23.92
CA VAL A 162 6.67 -5.86 -23.63
C VAL A 162 6.57 -6.04 -22.12
N GLY A 163 5.34 -6.22 -21.63
CA GLY A 163 5.09 -6.62 -20.25
C GLY A 163 5.36 -8.11 -20.10
N GLU A 164 6.29 -8.47 -19.23
CA GLU A 164 6.68 -9.85 -18.94
C GLU A 164 6.27 -10.20 -17.51
N THR A 165 5.48 -11.26 -17.35
CA THR A 165 5.15 -11.82 -16.03
C THR A 165 6.30 -12.73 -15.59
N LEU A 166 6.99 -12.35 -14.52
CA LEU A 166 8.10 -13.12 -13.95
C LEU A 166 7.60 -14.35 -13.21
N TRP A 167 6.55 -14.18 -12.42
CA TRP A 167 5.86 -15.28 -11.75
C TRP A 167 4.42 -14.91 -11.44
N ARG A 168 3.61 -15.94 -11.26
CA ARG A 168 2.22 -15.88 -10.83
C ARG A 168 2.00 -16.90 -9.73
N ASP A 169 1.37 -16.48 -8.65
CA ASP A 169 0.95 -17.33 -7.55
C ASP A 169 -0.55 -17.18 -7.31
N SER A 170 -1.20 -18.30 -7.00
CA SER A 170 -2.63 -18.34 -6.68
C SER A 170 -2.93 -19.38 -5.59
N ARG A 171 -1.91 -19.72 -4.79
CA ARG A 171 -1.96 -20.82 -3.81
C ARG A 171 -1.66 -20.36 -2.40
N VAL A 172 -0.98 -19.23 -2.24
CA VAL A 172 -0.67 -18.66 -0.92
C VAL A 172 -1.93 -18.13 -0.22
N HIS A 173 -2.89 -17.59 -0.98
CA HIS A 173 -4.10 -16.96 -0.45
C HIS A 173 -5.35 -17.79 -0.76
N GLN A 174 -6.36 -17.71 0.09
CA GLN A 174 -7.65 -18.40 -0.07
C GLN A 174 -8.79 -17.48 -0.56
N ALA A 175 -8.52 -16.17 -0.65
CA ALA A 175 -9.42 -15.17 -1.22
C ALA A 175 -8.62 -14.08 -1.95
N GLY A 176 -9.30 -13.02 -2.40
CA GLY A 176 -8.69 -11.91 -3.13
C GLY A 176 -7.51 -11.29 -2.37
N VAL A 177 -6.44 -10.95 -3.09
CA VAL A 177 -5.25 -10.29 -2.52
C VAL A 177 -5.46 -8.79 -2.56
N THR A 178 -5.50 -8.16 -1.39
CA THR A 178 -6.04 -6.81 -1.21
C THR A 178 -5.03 -5.82 -0.63
N ALA A 179 -3.95 -6.29 -0.02
CA ALA A 179 -2.84 -5.44 0.40
C ALA A 179 -1.50 -6.05 0.00
N LEU A 180 -0.56 -5.21 -0.43
CA LEU A 180 0.82 -5.58 -0.75
C LEU A 180 1.76 -4.52 -0.18
N LEU A 181 2.69 -4.94 0.65
CA LEU A 181 3.71 -4.09 1.25
C LEU A 181 5.06 -4.80 1.16
N PRO A 182 5.86 -4.52 0.10
CA PRO A 182 7.21 -5.05 -0.03
C PRO A 182 8.10 -4.59 1.14
N LEU A 183 8.85 -5.53 1.72
CA LEU A 183 9.82 -5.30 2.82
C LEU A 183 11.28 -5.47 2.36
N GLY A 184 11.48 -5.58 1.04
CA GLY A 184 12.76 -5.86 0.41
C GLY A 184 12.55 -6.39 -1.01
N THR A 185 13.53 -7.14 -1.51
CA THR A 185 13.53 -7.69 -2.87
C THR A 185 12.74 -9.00 -3.00
N ASP A 186 12.56 -9.73 -1.89
CA ASP A 186 11.99 -11.08 -1.85
C ASP A 186 11.08 -11.33 -0.64
N LEU A 187 10.74 -10.29 0.12
CA LEU A 187 9.79 -10.37 1.24
C LEU A 187 8.66 -9.39 1.02
N VAL A 188 7.42 -9.89 1.14
CA VAL A 188 6.22 -9.08 0.96
C VAL A 188 5.23 -9.39 2.07
N LEU A 189 4.80 -8.35 2.78
CA LEU A 189 3.60 -8.42 3.61
C LEU A 189 2.37 -8.33 2.72
N THR A 190 1.44 -9.25 2.92
CA THR A 190 0.20 -9.33 2.16
C THR A 190 -1.00 -9.34 3.07
N GLY A 191 -2.10 -8.78 2.60
CA GLY A 191 -3.43 -8.92 3.21
C GLY A 191 -4.42 -9.48 2.18
N SER A 192 -5.41 -10.21 2.66
CA SER A 192 -6.42 -10.84 1.81
C SER A 192 -7.82 -10.78 2.44
N TYR A 193 -8.84 -10.93 1.60
CA TYR A 193 -10.24 -11.12 2.03
C TYR A 193 -10.50 -12.43 2.78
N ASP A 194 -9.49 -13.30 2.93
CA ASP A 194 -9.58 -14.50 3.77
C ASP A 194 -9.25 -14.20 5.25
N ASP A 195 -9.25 -12.92 5.63
CA ASP A 195 -9.04 -12.41 6.99
C ASP A 195 -7.59 -12.43 7.50
N HIS A 196 -6.63 -12.87 6.69
CA HIS A 196 -5.25 -13.04 7.14
C HIS A 196 -4.28 -11.95 6.64
N ILE A 197 -3.33 -11.61 7.52
CA ILE A 197 -2.05 -11.01 7.15
C ILE A 197 -1.00 -12.11 7.00
N ARG A 198 -0.15 -12.02 5.97
CA ARG A 198 0.94 -12.98 5.73
C ARG A 198 2.24 -12.28 5.40
N LEU A 199 3.36 -12.79 5.93
CA LEU A 199 4.68 -12.51 5.41
C LEU A 199 5.02 -13.59 4.38
N VAL A 200 5.21 -13.20 3.12
CA VAL A 200 5.43 -14.13 2.01
C VAL A 200 6.85 -13.97 1.49
N SER A 201 7.58 -15.08 1.43
CA SER A 201 8.82 -15.17 0.66
C SER A 201 8.50 -15.25 -0.82
N THR A 202 9.07 -14.35 -1.61
CA THR A 202 8.90 -14.19 -3.05
C THR A 202 10.24 -14.21 -3.78
N PRO A 203 10.99 -15.33 -3.72
CA PRO A 203 12.26 -15.43 -4.40
C PRO A 203 12.08 -15.30 -5.92
N THR A 204 13.12 -14.85 -6.62
CA THR A 204 13.07 -14.71 -8.08
C THR A 204 12.79 -16.05 -8.77
N SER A 205 13.26 -17.16 -8.19
CA SER A 205 12.98 -18.52 -8.61
C SER A 205 12.52 -19.37 -7.43
N GLY A 206 11.66 -20.36 -7.69
CA GLY A 206 11.13 -21.25 -6.66
C GLY A 206 9.69 -20.92 -6.22
N ARG A 207 9.29 -21.53 -5.10
CA ARG A 207 7.93 -21.46 -4.58
C ARG A 207 7.77 -20.24 -3.66
N ARG A 208 6.64 -19.55 -3.77
CA ARG A 208 6.24 -18.54 -2.79
C ARG A 208 5.64 -19.24 -1.58
N VAL A 209 6.09 -18.89 -0.40
CA VAL A 209 5.71 -19.54 0.86
C VAL A 209 5.40 -18.48 1.89
N ALA A 210 4.30 -18.65 2.62
CA ALA A 210 4.02 -17.85 3.81
C ALA A 210 5.00 -18.27 4.91
N LEU A 211 5.86 -17.35 5.33
CA LEU A 211 6.81 -17.54 6.44
C LEU A 211 6.13 -17.34 7.80
N ALA A 212 5.12 -16.48 7.83
CA ALA A 212 4.24 -16.25 8.98
C ALA A 212 2.85 -15.87 8.47
N GLU A 213 1.84 -16.19 9.26
CA GLU A 213 0.43 -15.92 8.96
C GLU A 213 -0.32 -15.68 10.27
N LEU A 214 -1.29 -14.75 10.24
CA LEU A 214 -2.14 -14.44 11.39
C LEU A 214 -3.53 -14.00 10.89
N ASP A 215 -4.56 -14.59 11.48
CA ASP A 215 -5.95 -14.16 11.32
C ASP A 215 -6.18 -12.85 12.09
N LEU A 216 -6.74 -11.85 11.42
CA LEU A 216 -7.04 -10.52 11.99
C LEU A 216 -8.53 -10.29 12.22
N ASP A 217 -9.35 -11.34 12.15
CA ASP A 217 -10.81 -11.35 12.33
C ASP A 217 -11.58 -10.55 11.25
N GLY A 218 -10.95 -10.27 10.10
CA GLY A 218 -11.60 -9.59 8.98
C GLY A 218 -10.65 -9.23 7.82
N GLY A 219 -11.21 -9.17 6.61
CA GLY A 219 -10.46 -8.99 5.36
C GLY A 219 -9.45 -7.84 5.40
N VAL A 220 -8.18 -8.15 5.14
CA VAL A 220 -7.04 -7.23 5.33
C VAL A 220 -6.72 -6.51 4.02
N TRP A 221 -7.09 -5.25 3.90
CA TRP A 221 -7.00 -4.51 2.62
C TRP A 221 -6.11 -3.27 2.60
N ARG A 222 -5.49 -2.92 3.73
CA ARG A 222 -4.44 -1.90 3.75
C ARG A 222 -3.45 -2.18 4.87
N LEU A 223 -2.17 -2.02 4.55
CA LEU A 223 -1.04 -2.21 5.46
C LEU A 223 -0.16 -0.95 5.40
N GLN A 224 0.26 -0.44 6.55
CA GLN A 224 1.13 0.72 6.66
C GLN A 224 2.17 0.49 7.75
N VAL A 225 3.45 0.71 7.46
CA VAL A 225 4.52 0.60 8.45
C VAL A 225 4.43 1.78 9.43
N LEU A 226 4.40 1.49 10.73
CA LEU A 226 4.48 2.50 11.79
C LEU A 226 5.91 2.66 12.30
N GLN A 227 6.66 1.56 12.36
CA GLN A 227 8.06 1.51 12.77
C GLN A 227 8.71 0.26 12.19
N ASP A 228 9.95 0.37 11.73
CA ASP A 228 10.79 -0.75 11.31
C ASP A 228 12.15 -0.59 11.99
N THR A 229 12.41 -1.44 12.96
CA THR A 229 13.67 -1.49 13.70
C THR A 229 14.45 -2.67 13.14
N ALA A 230 15.32 -2.37 12.17
CA ALA A 230 16.22 -3.33 11.52
C ALA A 230 17.44 -3.66 12.40
N ASP A 231 18.14 -4.74 12.03
CA ASP A 231 19.34 -5.28 12.70
C ASP A 231 20.26 -4.16 13.23
N THR A 232 20.49 -4.12 14.54
CA THR A 232 21.80 -3.67 15.03
C THR A 232 22.78 -4.72 14.54
N ASP A 233 23.70 -4.33 13.65
CA ASP A 233 24.78 -5.20 13.19
C ASP A 233 25.35 -5.99 14.37
N ALA A 234 25.69 -7.27 14.14
CA ALA A 234 26.26 -8.17 15.15
C ALA A 234 27.58 -7.66 15.80
N ASP A 235 28.09 -6.50 15.36
CA ASP A 235 29.27 -5.80 15.86
C ASP A 235 28.95 -4.55 16.71
N ALA A 236 27.69 -4.17 16.90
CA ALA A 236 27.28 -3.07 17.77
C ALA A 236 26.83 -3.61 19.14
N ASP A 237 27.64 -3.33 20.17
CA ASP A 237 27.43 -3.56 21.61
C ASP A 237 26.38 -4.62 21.99
N ALA A 238 26.86 -5.76 22.52
CA ALA A 238 26.09 -6.89 23.03
C ALA A 238 25.04 -6.57 24.13
N ASP A 239 24.86 -5.30 24.50
CA ASP A 239 23.95 -4.81 25.54
C ASP A 239 22.56 -4.43 24.98
N ALA A 240 22.39 -4.34 23.65
CA ALA A 240 21.12 -3.95 23.01
C ALA A 240 20.33 -5.10 22.34
N SER A 241 20.92 -6.28 22.22
CA SER A 241 20.27 -7.47 21.63
C SER A 241 19.22 -8.04 22.60
N MET A 242 17.94 -7.87 22.29
CA MET A 242 16.85 -8.50 23.05
C MET A 242 16.81 -10.00 22.78
N THR A 243 17.08 -10.81 23.81
CA THR A 243 16.92 -12.26 23.77
C THR A 243 15.56 -12.67 24.33
N VAL A 244 14.89 -13.61 23.65
CA VAL A 244 13.69 -14.24 24.19
C VAL A 244 14.06 -15.34 25.20
N PRO A 245 13.17 -15.73 26.12
CA PRO A 245 13.45 -16.76 27.13
C PRO A 245 13.92 -18.11 26.58
N SER A 246 13.54 -18.43 25.34
CA SER A 246 13.98 -19.60 24.57
C SER A 246 15.43 -19.54 24.08
N GLY A 247 16.08 -18.37 24.17
CA GLY A 247 17.48 -18.16 23.77
C GLY A 247 17.67 -17.57 22.36
N GLU A 248 16.61 -17.38 21.57
CA GLU A 248 16.70 -16.71 20.27
C GLU A 248 16.94 -15.19 20.41
N ILE A 249 17.61 -14.62 19.41
CA ILE A 249 17.92 -13.19 19.30
C ILE A 249 16.88 -12.52 18.41
N ILE A 250 16.29 -11.43 18.87
CA ILE A 250 15.41 -10.60 18.04
C ILE A 250 16.28 -9.75 17.11
N SER A 251 16.18 -10.00 15.81
CA SER A 251 17.00 -9.34 14.78
C SER A 251 16.26 -8.21 14.04
N ARG A 252 14.93 -8.24 14.00
CA ARG A 252 14.11 -7.18 13.39
C ARG A 252 12.73 -7.14 14.01
N ILE A 253 12.21 -5.93 14.24
CA ILE A 253 10.83 -5.70 14.67
C ILE A 253 10.17 -4.70 13.72
N ILE A 254 9.04 -5.09 13.14
CA ILE A 254 8.22 -4.21 12.29
C ILE A 254 6.84 -4.06 12.94
N THR A 255 6.45 -2.83 13.23
CA THR A 255 5.09 -2.51 13.71
C THR A 255 4.25 -2.00 12.55
N ILE A 256 3.11 -2.62 12.30
CA ILE A 256 2.26 -2.45 11.13
C ILE A 256 0.86 -2.04 11.58
N LEU A 257 0.30 -1.02 10.93
CA LEU A 257 -1.11 -0.70 10.99
C LEU A 257 -1.83 -1.47 9.87
N ALA A 258 -2.78 -2.33 10.25
CA ALA A 258 -3.62 -3.07 9.32
C ALA A 258 -5.07 -2.57 9.39
N SER A 259 -5.63 -2.18 8.25
CA SER A 259 -7.07 -1.96 8.10
C SER A 259 -7.74 -3.31 7.83
N CYS A 260 -8.69 -3.71 8.68
CA CYS A 260 -9.41 -4.97 8.57
C CYS A 260 -10.89 -4.67 8.39
N MET A 261 -11.51 -5.26 7.36
CA MET A 261 -12.85 -4.92 6.88
C MET A 261 -13.87 -4.85 8.02
N HIS A 262 -14.07 -5.94 8.77
CA HIS A 262 -15.08 -6.02 9.83
C HIS A 262 -14.51 -5.95 11.26
N ALA A 263 -13.20 -6.08 11.39
CA ALA A 263 -12.50 -6.07 12.67
C ALA A 263 -12.04 -4.68 13.12
N GLY A 264 -12.15 -3.64 12.28
CA GLY A 264 -11.57 -2.34 12.58
C GLY A 264 -10.07 -2.30 12.25
N THR A 265 -9.29 -1.48 12.93
CA THR A 265 -7.84 -1.45 12.71
C THR A 265 -7.09 -2.30 13.74
N ARG A 266 -6.03 -2.97 13.30
CA ARG A 266 -5.10 -3.73 14.15
C ARG A 266 -3.73 -3.06 14.11
N ILE A 267 -3.05 -3.03 15.25
CA ILE A 267 -1.60 -2.81 15.30
C ILE A 267 -0.97 -4.20 15.45
N VAL A 268 -0.18 -4.59 14.46
CA VAL A 268 0.44 -5.90 14.37
C VAL A 268 1.95 -5.73 14.45
N ARG A 269 2.60 -6.47 15.34
CA ARG A 269 4.05 -6.62 15.38
C ARG A 269 4.45 -7.84 14.58
N LEU A 270 5.45 -7.69 13.73
CA LEU A 270 6.18 -8.77 13.09
C LEU A 270 7.60 -8.80 13.65
N THR A 271 8.01 -9.94 14.21
CA THR A 271 9.34 -10.13 14.80
C THR A 271 10.10 -11.20 14.03
N ARG A 272 11.37 -10.94 13.72
CA ARG A 272 12.33 -11.94 13.24
C ARG A 272 13.18 -12.42 14.40
N GLN A 273 13.09 -13.70 14.71
CA GLN A 273 13.90 -14.37 15.73
C GLN A 273 14.96 -15.24 15.04
N ARG A 274 16.23 -15.03 15.43
CA ARG A 274 17.38 -15.78 14.92
C ARG A 274 17.91 -16.72 16.01
N PRO A 275 18.28 -17.97 15.67
CA PRO A 275 19.00 -18.84 16.58
C PRO A 275 20.33 -18.22 17.07
N GLN A 276 20.74 -18.56 18.28
CA GLN A 276 21.94 -18.00 18.90
C GLN A 276 23.26 -18.40 18.20
N ASP A 277 23.24 -19.47 17.40
CA ASP A 277 24.38 -19.90 16.59
C ASP A 277 24.58 -19.08 15.30
N ASN A 278 23.78 -18.03 15.10
CA ASN A 278 23.78 -17.16 13.91
C ASN A 278 23.52 -17.90 12.58
N SER A 279 22.96 -19.11 12.61
CA SER A 279 22.41 -19.73 11.41
C SER A 279 21.18 -18.93 10.94
N THR A 280 21.17 -18.56 9.65
CA THR A 280 20.08 -17.76 9.05
C THR A 280 19.00 -18.62 8.41
N ASP A 281 19.27 -19.91 8.21
CA ASP A 281 18.35 -20.85 7.58
C ASP A 281 17.15 -21.22 8.49
N ASP A 282 17.28 -20.96 9.79
CA ASP A 282 16.28 -21.29 10.82
C ASP A 282 15.61 -20.05 11.42
N ASP A 283 15.64 -18.92 10.72
CA ASP A 283 14.94 -17.71 11.16
C ASP A 283 13.42 -17.94 11.29
N GLN A 284 12.87 -17.60 12.45
CA GLN A 284 11.43 -17.66 12.69
C GLN A 284 10.81 -16.26 12.60
N TRP A 285 9.67 -16.18 11.92
CA TRP A 285 8.86 -14.98 11.85
C TRP A 285 7.57 -15.17 12.65
N LEU A 286 7.26 -14.20 13.50
CA LEU A 286 6.09 -14.25 14.38
C LEU A 286 5.28 -12.97 14.26
N PHE A 287 3.97 -13.12 14.12
CA PHE A 287 3.02 -12.02 14.23
C PHE A 287 2.38 -11.98 15.62
N GLU A 288 2.11 -10.77 16.10
CA GLU A 288 1.40 -10.52 17.34
C GLU A 288 0.49 -9.28 17.19
N VAL A 289 -0.77 -9.38 17.62
CA VAL A 289 -1.64 -8.19 17.72
C VAL A 289 -1.35 -7.45 19.01
N VAL A 290 -0.79 -6.24 18.90
CA VAL A 290 -0.39 -5.41 20.04
C VAL A 290 -1.33 -4.23 20.28
N GLY A 291 -2.27 -3.99 19.37
CA GLY A 291 -3.29 -2.97 19.53
C GLY A 291 -4.52 -3.23 18.66
N LYS A 292 -5.68 -2.79 19.14
CA LYS A 292 -6.96 -2.87 18.43
C LYS A 292 -7.71 -1.55 18.55
N PHE A 293 -8.42 -1.16 17.49
CA PHE A 293 -9.35 -0.05 17.51
C PHE A 293 -10.65 -0.47 16.82
N GLU A 294 -11.73 -0.51 17.60
CA GLU A 294 -13.00 -1.17 17.25
C GLU A 294 -14.21 -0.22 17.43
N GLU A 295 -13.98 1.10 17.43
CA GLU A 295 -15.04 2.12 17.56
C GLU A 295 -15.90 2.28 16.28
N HIS A 296 -15.48 1.63 15.19
CA HIS A 296 -16.24 1.59 13.94
C HIS A 296 -17.35 0.54 14.07
N GLU A 297 -18.59 0.95 13.82
CA GLU A 297 -19.76 0.06 13.87
C GLU A 297 -20.01 -0.63 12.52
N SER A 298 -19.16 -0.32 11.54
CA SER A 298 -19.25 -0.84 10.18
C SER A 298 -17.85 -1.08 9.60
N MET A 299 -17.82 -1.35 8.29
CA MET A 299 -16.61 -1.68 7.56
C MET A 299 -15.54 -0.57 7.67
N ASN A 300 -14.35 -0.90 8.21
CA ASN A 300 -13.24 0.05 8.26
C ASN A 300 -12.66 0.29 6.86
N TYR A 301 -13.17 1.33 6.17
CA TYR A 301 -12.85 1.64 4.78
C TYR A 301 -11.37 1.94 4.52
N GLY A 302 -10.67 2.43 5.53
CA GLY A 302 -9.23 2.63 5.45
C GLY A 302 -8.70 3.41 6.63
N SER A 303 -7.40 3.27 6.85
CA SER A 303 -6.64 4.05 7.81
C SER A 303 -5.35 4.57 7.20
N ASP A 304 -4.77 5.59 7.85
CA ASP A 304 -3.43 6.08 7.56
C ASP A 304 -2.83 6.71 8.82
N VAL A 305 -1.52 6.86 8.84
CA VAL A 305 -0.76 7.44 9.95
C VAL A 305 -0.23 8.81 9.55
N GLN A 306 -0.27 9.77 10.47
CA GLN A 306 0.38 11.04 10.27
C GLN A 306 1.89 10.82 10.08
N PRO A 307 2.50 11.36 9.01
CA PRO A 307 3.96 11.35 8.89
C PRO A 307 4.56 12.15 10.05
N THR A 308 5.25 11.48 10.96
CA THR A 308 5.98 12.11 12.07
C THR A 308 7.48 12.01 11.81
N ALA A 309 8.27 12.92 12.41
CA ALA A 309 9.71 12.68 12.54
C ALA A 309 9.93 11.33 13.27
N GLU A 310 10.98 10.61 12.89
CA GLU A 310 11.26 9.23 13.33
C GLU A 310 11.33 9.08 14.86
N GLU A 311 11.59 10.17 15.59
CA GLU A 311 11.80 10.19 17.04
C GLU A 311 10.51 10.08 17.89
N SER A 312 9.32 10.26 17.32
CA SER A 312 8.08 10.18 18.11
C SER A 312 7.58 8.75 18.25
N SER A 313 7.51 8.24 19.48
CA SER A 313 6.91 6.94 19.80
C SER A 313 5.37 6.96 19.66
N VAL A 314 4.74 8.13 19.81
CA VAL A 314 3.30 8.27 19.68
C VAL A 314 2.92 8.53 18.23
N LYS A 315 2.20 7.59 17.63
CA LYS A 315 1.65 7.70 16.29
C LYS A 315 0.23 8.25 16.35
N THR A 316 -0.05 9.26 15.54
CA THR A 316 -1.42 9.79 15.34
C THR A 316 -2.00 9.12 14.09
N ILE A 317 -3.13 8.45 14.24
CA ILE A 317 -3.73 7.60 13.21
C ILE A 317 -5.13 8.12 12.90
N VAL A 318 -5.46 8.16 11.62
CA VAL A 318 -6.83 8.36 11.13
C VAL A 318 -7.38 7.03 10.65
N SER A 319 -8.62 6.73 11.00
CA SER A 319 -9.36 5.59 10.47
C SER A 319 -10.77 6.02 10.07
N THR A 320 -11.32 5.36 9.05
CA THR A 320 -12.62 5.68 8.48
C THR A 320 -13.50 4.45 8.44
N SER A 321 -14.81 4.66 8.48
CA SER A 321 -15.80 3.60 8.36
C SER A 321 -16.88 3.94 7.34
N PHE A 322 -17.25 2.95 6.54
CA PHE A 322 -17.96 3.15 5.29
C PHE A 322 -19.45 3.48 5.51
N TYR A 323 -20.18 2.63 6.21
CA TYR A 323 -21.64 2.74 6.33
C TYR A 323 -22.06 3.71 7.46
N ASP A 324 -21.33 3.72 8.57
CA ASP A 324 -21.60 4.65 9.68
C ASP A 324 -21.07 6.07 9.42
N ARG A 325 -20.27 6.24 8.36
CA ARG A 325 -19.68 7.52 7.90
C ARG A 325 -18.80 8.19 8.95
N LYS A 326 -18.17 7.42 9.85
CA LYS A 326 -17.29 7.93 10.89
C LYS A 326 -15.86 8.14 10.35
N LEU A 327 -15.24 9.22 10.84
CA LEU A 327 -13.81 9.46 10.77
C LEU A 327 -13.30 9.61 12.20
N CYS A 328 -12.37 8.75 12.59
CA CYS A 328 -11.80 8.71 13.92
C CYS A 328 -10.34 9.14 13.86
N LEU A 329 -9.95 10.01 14.80
CA LEU A 329 -8.57 10.39 15.05
C LEU A 329 -8.17 9.85 16.41
N TRP A 330 -7.13 9.03 16.45
CA TRP A 330 -6.68 8.35 17.66
C TRP A 330 -5.16 8.28 17.70
N ARG A 331 -4.61 7.85 18.84
CA ARG A 331 -3.16 7.78 19.07
C ARG A 331 -2.79 6.41 19.60
N TYR A 332 -1.59 5.98 19.25
CA TYR A 332 -0.98 4.74 19.73
C TYR A 332 0.46 5.03 20.13
N ASP A 333 0.88 4.65 21.34
CA ASP A 333 2.28 4.74 21.75
C ASP A 333 2.98 3.41 21.43
N LEU A 334 4.01 3.46 20.61
CA LEU A 334 4.82 2.29 20.26
C LEU A 334 5.50 1.66 21.48
N LYS A 335 5.66 2.40 22.59
CA LYS A 335 6.24 1.87 23.84
C LYS A 335 5.28 0.97 24.62
N ASP A 336 3.97 1.19 24.51
CA ASP A 336 2.96 0.35 25.19
C ASP A 336 3.02 -1.11 24.71
N ALA A 337 3.63 -1.30 23.53
CA ALA A 337 3.81 -2.59 22.91
C ALA A 337 4.95 -3.41 23.57
N VAL A 338 5.92 -2.79 24.26
CA VAL A 338 7.13 -3.46 24.78
C VAL A 338 6.88 -4.18 26.12
N LEU A 339 5.71 -3.98 26.74
CA LEU A 339 5.32 -4.58 28.02
C LEU A 339 4.26 -5.67 27.79
N GLY A 340 4.70 -6.83 27.29
CA GLY A 340 3.90 -8.05 27.16
C GLY A 340 4.72 -9.26 27.53
#